data_AF-A0A1I7S8R2-F1
#
_entry.id   AF-A0A1I7S8R2-F1
#
_cell.length_a   1.000
_cell.length_b   1.000
_cell.length_c   1.000
_cell.angle_alpha   90.00
_cell.angle_beta   90.00
_cell.angle_gamma   90.00
#
_symmetry.space_group_name_H-M   'P 1'
#
loop_
_entity.id
_entity.type
_entity.pdbx_description
1 polymer ?
#
loop_
_entity_poly.entity_id
_entity_poly.type
_entity_poly.pdbx_seq_one_letter_code
_entity_poly.pdbx_strand_id
1 'polypeptide(L)'
;MAEDCVDRWNQICFGLISLTALLANVLLFFLVKNRTPQMMLSYRKVLYASCIFDGLAALSHLLISSRPSLEKDIAVMHFDGVLPQILDHFHLLPNGQLAYILAFESATQLNTFSYCFVPFAYRYFHIVWQTNFNKLKFFVLLLVYLSPTTIVAITLPVIAATTYDDMVKFVGERNDGCLRRVPFYDWRFLPVEPTASIAKNSYYPLLLTLLFPFVLCYFLIRIFQKLNEDVKKSSIAAHRMQRQITLTLTAQSVVPIIFVALPCFYVSYNLTHDRNKVNALQVFCNSLSLVPLINPITTILLVKNYRNAIRRRIDFRKGRRPTATSLYMTSKIGA
;
A
#
# COMPACT_ATOMS: atom_id res chain seq x y z
N MET A 1 -31.91 15.98 1.59
CA MET A 1 -30.89 14.95 1.29
C MET A 1 -30.07 14.82 2.55
N ALA A 2 -29.92 13.62 3.10
CA ALA A 2 -29.09 13.43 4.29
C ALA A 2 -27.65 13.82 3.95
N GLU A 3 -27.15 14.91 4.54
CA GLU A 3 -25.78 15.42 4.33
C GLU A 3 -24.70 14.41 4.76
N ASP A 4 -25.09 13.31 5.40
CA ASP A 4 -24.19 12.28 5.96
C ASP A 4 -24.09 10.97 5.16
N CYS A 5 -24.68 10.89 3.96
CA CYS A 5 -24.53 9.72 3.10
C CYS A 5 -23.49 9.97 1.99
N VAL A 6 -22.51 9.07 1.94
CA VAL A 6 -21.48 8.84 0.92
C VAL A 6 -21.43 9.85 -0.23
N ASP A 7 -20.39 10.69 -0.28
CA ASP A 7 -20.08 11.45 -1.49
C ASP A 7 -19.73 10.48 -2.65
N ARG A 8 -20.67 10.37 -3.58
CA ARG A 8 -20.60 9.48 -4.75
C ARG A 8 -19.41 9.80 -5.64
N TRP A 9 -18.99 11.05 -5.75
CA TRP A 9 -17.83 11.42 -6.56
C TRP A 9 -16.54 10.89 -5.94
N ASN A 10 -16.39 11.06 -4.64
CA ASN A 10 -15.25 10.51 -3.91
C ASN A 10 -15.19 8.99 -4.04
N GLN A 11 -16.32 8.29 -3.89
CA GLN A 11 -16.39 6.84 -4.06
C GLN A 11 -15.95 6.39 -5.47
N ILE A 12 -16.43 7.06 -6.52
CA ILE A 12 -16.04 6.76 -7.91
C ILE A 12 -14.54 7.01 -8.10
N CYS A 13 -14.02 8.15 -7.62
CA CYS A 13 -12.60 8.49 -7.73
C CYS A 13 -11.70 7.46 -7.04
N PHE A 14 -11.98 7.10 -5.79
CA PHE A 14 -11.22 6.09 -5.06
C PHE A 14 -11.37 4.69 -5.67
N GLY A 15 -12.54 4.35 -6.20
CA GLY A 15 -12.76 3.12 -6.94
C GLY A 15 -11.89 3.03 -8.20
N LEU A 16 -11.82 4.11 -8.99
CA LEU A 16 -10.96 4.18 -10.18
C LEU A 16 -9.46 4.09 -9.83
N ILE A 17 -9.03 4.76 -8.76
CA ILE A 17 -7.66 4.69 -8.24
C ILE A 17 -7.33 3.24 -7.86
N SER A 18 -8.21 2.58 -7.10
CA SER A 18 -8.02 1.21 -6.62
C SER A 18 -8.01 0.20 -7.77
N LEU A 19 -8.90 0.36 -8.75
CA LEU A 19 -8.91 -0.45 -9.97
C LEU A 19 -7.61 -0.28 -10.77
N THR A 20 -7.14 0.96 -10.92
CA THR A 20 -5.87 1.25 -11.60
C THR A 20 -4.69 0.63 -10.85
N ALA A 21 -4.70 0.70 -9.51
CA ALA A 21 -3.68 0.09 -8.66
C ALA A 21 -3.65 -1.43 -8.82
N LEU A 22 -4.81 -2.09 -8.85
CA LEU A 22 -4.92 -3.52 -9.07
C LEU A 22 -4.35 -3.92 -10.44
N LEU A 23 -4.75 -3.22 -11.51
CA LEU A 23 -4.25 -3.45 -12.86
C LEU A 23 -2.72 -3.21 -12.96
N ALA A 24 -2.21 -2.17 -12.30
CA ALA A 24 -0.78 -1.87 -12.25
C ALA A 24 0.01 -2.97 -11.54
N ASN A 25 -0.51 -3.52 -10.43
CA ASN A 25 0.12 -4.63 -9.71
C ASN A 25 0.11 -5.93 -10.52
N VAL A 26 -1.00 -6.24 -11.20
CA VAL A 26 -1.08 -7.39 -12.11
C VAL A 26 -0.06 -7.24 -13.26
N LEU A 27 0.02 -6.06 -13.87
CA LEU A 27 1.00 -5.77 -14.91
C LEU A 27 2.44 -5.92 -14.38
N LEU A 28 2.74 -5.33 -13.22
CA LEU A 28 4.06 -5.47 -12.60
C LEU A 28 4.38 -6.94 -12.34
N PHE A 29 3.43 -7.74 -11.84
CA PHE A 29 3.62 -9.17 -11.60
C PHE A 29 4.06 -9.91 -12.87
N PHE A 30 3.40 -9.66 -14.01
CA PHE A 30 3.78 -10.23 -15.29
C PHE A 30 5.16 -9.76 -15.78
N LEU A 31 5.51 -8.50 -15.53
CA LEU A 31 6.82 -7.95 -15.88
C LEU A 31 7.93 -8.56 -15.01
N VAL A 32 7.69 -8.73 -13.71
CA VAL A 32 8.61 -9.40 -12.79
C VAL A 32 8.81 -10.86 -13.22
N LYS A 33 7.73 -11.56 -13.59
CA LYS A 33 7.81 -12.95 -14.07
C LYS A 33 8.64 -13.09 -15.35
N ASN A 34 8.39 -12.24 -16.33
CA ASN A 34 8.88 -12.47 -17.69
C ASN A 34 10.07 -11.60 -18.11
N ARG A 35 10.35 -10.50 -17.40
CA ARG A 35 11.28 -9.44 -17.85
C ARG A 35 12.29 -9.01 -16.78
N THR A 36 12.36 -9.66 -15.63
CA THR A 36 13.38 -9.37 -14.60
C THR A 36 14.78 -9.66 -15.17
N PRO A 37 15.71 -8.69 -15.17
CA PRO A 37 17.10 -8.94 -15.59
C PRO A 37 17.79 -9.95 -14.67
N GLN A 38 18.78 -10.68 -15.20
CA GLN A 38 19.58 -11.62 -14.42
C GLN A 38 20.19 -10.99 -13.16
N MET A 39 20.69 -9.75 -13.27
CA MET A 39 21.27 -8.99 -12.16
C MET A 39 20.28 -8.67 -11.02
N MET A 40 18.97 -8.79 -11.24
CA MET A 40 17.93 -8.54 -10.24
C MET A 40 17.21 -9.81 -9.78
N LEU A 41 17.70 -11.01 -10.17
CA LEU A 41 17.04 -12.26 -9.81
C LEU A 41 16.95 -12.50 -8.31
N SER A 42 17.96 -12.09 -7.54
CA SER A 42 17.92 -12.15 -6.07
C SER A 42 16.79 -11.27 -5.50
N TYR A 43 16.57 -10.11 -6.11
CA TYR A 43 15.55 -9.14 -5.72
C TYR A 43 14.13 -9.51 -6.18
N ARG A 44 13.99 -10.53 -7.03
CA ARG A 44 12.69 -10.97 -7.58
C ARG A 44 11.69 -11.35 -6.49
N LYS A 45 12.13 -11.95 -5.38
CA LYS A 45 11.27 -12.32 -4.24
C LYS A 45 10.63 -11.08 -3.59
N VAL A 46 11.40 -10.01 -3.43
CA VAL A 46 10.93 -8.72 -2.90
C VAL A 46 9.93 -8.08 -3.86
N LEU A 47 10.19 -8.13 -5.16
CA LEU A 47 9.23 -7.58 -6.14
C LEU A 47 7.90 -8.34 -6.13
N TYR A 48 7.94 -9.68 -6.03
CA TYR A 48 6.72 -10.48 -5.92
C TYR A 48 5.94 -10.20 -4.64
N ALA A 49 6.62 -10.12 -3.50
CA ALA A 49 5.96 -9.79 -2.25
C ALA A 49 5.31 -8.39 -2.32
N SER A 50 5.95 -7.41 -2.97
CA SER A 50 5.35 -6.09 -3.22
C SER A 50 4.05 -6.21 -4.02
N CYS A 51 4.08 -6.89 -5.17
CA CYS A 51 2.88 -7.11 -5.98
C CYS A 51 1.74 -7.76 -5.20
N ILE A 52 2.06 -8.67 -4.27
CA ILE A 52 1.06 -9.36 -3.45
C ILE A 52 0.47 -8.41 -2.41
N PHE A 53 1.30 -7.72 -1.61
CA PHE A 53 0.80 -6.80 -0.58
C PHE A 53 0.08 -5.59 -1.18
N ASP A 54 0.70 -4.91 -2.15
CA ASP A 54 0.09 -3.79 -2.86
C ASP A 54 -1.18 -4.25 -3.60
N GLY A 55 -1.16 -5.43 -4.24
CA GLY A 55 -2.33 -5.99 -4.93
C GLY A 55 -3.49 -6.33 -4.00
N LEU A 56 -3.21 -6.92 -2.83
CA LEU A 56 -4.21 -7.22 -1.81
C LEU A 56 -4.80 -5.94 -1.20
N ALA A 57 -3.98 -4.92 -0.96
CA ALA A 57 -4.45 -3.61 -0.50
C ALA A 57 -5.30 -2.89 -1.55
N ALA A 58 -4.90 -2.92 -2.83
CA ALA A 58 -5.71 -2.38 -3.91
C ALA A 58 -7.06 -3.10 -4.04
N LEU A 59 -7.06 -4.43 -3.89
CA LEU A 59 -8.27 -5.24 -3.91
C LEU A 59 -9.17 -4.93 -2.70
N SER A 60 -8.61 -4.80 -1.49
CA SER A 60 -9.39 -4.43 -0.30
C SER A 60 -9.99 -3.04 -0.44
N HIS A 61 -9.24 -2.05 -0.96
CA HIS A 61 -9.78 -0.70 -1.18
C HIS A 61 -10.90 -0.68 -2.22
N LEU A 62 -10.79 -1.50 -3.26
CA LEU A 62 -11.83 -1.59 -4.28
C LEU A 62 -13.12 -2.25 -3.74
N LEU A 63 -12.97 -3.31 -2.96
CA LEU A 63 -14.11 -4.10 -2.47
C LEU A 63 -14.77 -3.49 -1.23
N ILE A 64 -13.96 -3.05 -0.26
CA ILE A 64 -14.42 -2.65 1.07
C ILE A 64 -14.54 -1.14 1.19
N SER A 65 -13.54 -0.41 0.68
CA SER A 65 -13.45 1.06 0.70
C SER A 65 -13.88 1.65 2.05
N SER A 66 -12.97 1.69 3.03
CA SER A 66 -13.18 2.42 4.27
C SER A 66 -12.75 3.88 4.16
N ARG A 67 -13.50 4.75 4.84
CA ARG A 67 -13.11 6.14 5.09
C ARG A 67 -13.15 6.44 6.58
N PRO A 68 -12.06 6.98 7.14
CA PRO A 68 -12.06 7.41 8.51
C PRO A 68 -12.76 8.77 8.66
N SER A 69 -13.50 8.92 9.74
CA SER A 69 -14.02 10.18 10.25
C SER A 69 -13.79 10.27 11.76
N LEU A 70 -14.05 11.44 12.33
CA LEU A 70 -14.15 11.59 13.79
C LEU A 70 -15.55 12.07 14.13
N GLU A 71 -16.23 11.33 14.97
CA GLU A 71 -17.54 11.68 15.50
C GLU A 71 -17.47 11.72 17.01
N LYS A 72 -17.76 12.87 17.61
CA LYS A 72 -17.59 13.09 19.07
C LYS A 72 -16.19 12.66 19.57
N ASP A 73 -15.15 13.05 18.83
CA ASP A 73 -13.73 12.69 19.09
C ASP A 73 -13.38 11.19 19.02
N ILE A 74 -14.31 10.33 18.57
CA ILE A 74 -14.07 8.90 18.36
C ILE A 74 -13.83 8.64 16.88
N ALA A 75 -12.80 7.86 16.58
CA ALA A 75 -12.53 7.45 15.21
C ALA A 75 -13.61 6.48 14.74
N VAL A 76 -14.24 6.79 13.60
CA VAL A 76 -15.29 5.97 13.00
C VAL A 76 -14.89 5.59 11.59
N MET A 77 -15.11 4.34 11.20
CA MET A 77 -14.91 3.87 9.83
C MET A 77 -16.24 3.74 9.12
N HIS A 78 -16.39 4.49 8.03
CA HIS A 78 -17.51 4.36 7.11
C HIS A 78 -17.12 3.41 5.99
N PHE A 79 -18.01 2.48 5.67
CA PHE A 79 -17.82 1.52 4.60
C PHE A 79 -18.60 1.92 3.36
N ASP A 80 -17.90 2.19 2.27
CA ASP A 80 -18.48 2.65 1.01
C ASP A 80 -18.31 1.66 -0.13
N GLY A 81 -17.60 0.56 0.10
CA GLY A 81 -17.32 -0.45 -0.91
C GLY A 81 -18.54 -1.29 -1.27
N VAL A 82 -18.41 -1.98 -2.41
CA VAL A 82 -19.44 -2.88 -2.94
C VAL A 82 -19.68 -4.07 -2.00
N LEU A 83 -18.63 -4.59 -1.34
CA LEU A 83 -18.74 -5.76 -0.47
C LEU A 83 -19.60 -5.47 0.78
N PRO A 84 -19.34 -4.39 1.56
CA PRO A 84 -20.21 -4.00 2.66
C PRO A 84 -21.67 -3.77 2.25
N GLN A 85 -21.92 -3.16 1.09
CA GLN A 85 -23.28 -2.93 0.56
C GLN A 85 -24.02 -4.25 0.28
N ILE A 86 -23.34 -5.21 -0.36
CA ILE A 86 -23.91 -6.54 -0.64
C ILE A 86 -24.22 -7.25 0.69
N LEU A 87 -23.28 -7.23 1.64
CA LEU A 87 -23.45 -7.91 2.93
C LEU A 87 -24.59 -7.30 3.76
N ASP A 88 -24.78 -5.99 3.68
CA ASP A 88 -25.89 -5.29 4.32
C ASP A 88 -27.23 -5.61 3.63
N HIS A 89 -27.26 -5.61 2.29
CA HIS A 89 -28.46 -5.93 1.50
C HIS A 89 -28.99 -7.34 1.77
N PHE A 90 -28.11 -8.32 1.97
CA PHE A 90 -28.48 -9.70 2.31
C PHE A 90 -28.53 -9.96 3.81
N HIS A 91 -28.34 -8.94 4.66
CA HIS A 91 -28.29 -9.05 6.12
C HIS A 91 -27.34 -10.14 6.64
N LEU A 92 -26.24 -10.40 5.93
CA LEU A 92 -25.31 -11.51 6.23
C LEU A 92 -24.43 -11.26 7.45
N LEU A 93 -24.18 -10.00 7.79
CA LEU A 93 -23.39 -9.59 8.95
C LEU A 93 -24.19 -8.57 9.77
N PRO A 94 -25.09 -9.01 10.68
CA PRO A 94 -25.80 -8.10 11.56
C PRO A 94 -24.85 -7.43 12.57
N ASN A 95 -25.19 -6.19 12.96
CA ASN A 95 -24.57 -5.45 14.06
C ASN A 95 -23.04 -5.26 13.90
N GLY A 96 -22.29 -5.30 15.01
CA GLY A 96 -20.84 -5.09 15.08
C GLY A 96 -19.99 -6.12 14.34
N GLN A 97 -20.59 -7.18 13.77
CA GLN A 97 -19.85 -8.18 12.99
C GLN A 97 -19.27 -7.62 11.69
N LEU A 98 -19.77 -6.48 11.20
CA LEU A 98 -19.15 -5.77 10.08
C LEU A 98 -17.71 -5.34 10.39
N ALA A 99 -17.35 -5.16 11.67
CA ALA A 99 -15.99 -4.87 12.07
C ALA A 99 -15.01 -6.00 11.72
N TYR A 100 -15.45 -7.24 11.48
CA TYR A 100 -14.53 -8.27 10.99
C TYR A 100 -14.02 -8.00 9.56
N ILE A 101 -14.79 -7.28 8.74
CA ILE A 101 -14.32 -6.81 7.43
C ILE A 101 -13.18 -5.80 7.61
N LEU A 102 -13.28 -4.96 8.65
CA LEU A 102 -12.24 -4.00 9.02
C LEU A 102 -10.92 -4.69 9.37
N ALA A 103 -10.94 -5.92 9.88
CA ALA A 103 -9.73 -6.70 10.13
C ALA A 103 -8.94 -6.95 8.86
N PHE A 104 -9.62 -7.38 7.80
CA PHE A 104 -8.97 -7.62 6.51
C PHE A 104 -8.41 -6.34 5.90
N GLU A 105 -9.19 -5.26 5.89
CA GLU A 105 -8.75 -3.98 5.33
C GLU A 105 -7.63 -3.33 6.14
N SER A 106 -7.73 -3.34 7.47
CA SER A 106 -6.68 -2.84 8.35
C SER A 106 -5.40 -3.66 8.17
N ALA A 107 -5.51 -4.98 8.00
CA ALA A 107 -4.36 -5.84 7.78
C ALA A 107 -3.66 -5.53 6.46
N THR A 108 -4.40 -5.37 5.36
CA THR A 108 -3.79 -5.05 4.07
C THR A 108 -3.19 -3.64 4.04
N GLN A 109 -3.85 -2.64 4.64
CA GLN A 109 -3.35 -1.27 4.72
C GLN A 109 -2.09 -1.16 5.61
N LEU A 110 -2.17 -1.63 6.86
CA LEU A 110 -1.05 -1.52 7.80
C LEU A 110 0.13 -2.41 7.39
N ASN A 111 -0.13 -3.58 6.79
CA ASN A 111 0.97 -4.38 6.25
C ASN A 111 1.61 -3.74 5.02
N THR A 112 0.85 -3.03 4.18
CA THR A 112 1.42 -2.22 3.08
C THR A 112 2.31 -1.10 3.63
N PHE A 113 1.84 -0.41 4.67
CA PHE A 113 2.62 0.60 5.41
C PHE A 113 4.00 0.03 5.84
N SER A 114 4.02 -1.14 6.50
CA SER A 114 5.27 -1.76 6.97
C SER A 114 6.11 -2.34 5.84
N TYR A 115 5.45 -2.92 4.83
CA TYR A 115 6.13 -3.59 3.73
C TYR A 115 6.98 -2.62 2.90
N CYS A 116 6.57 -1.34 2.80
CA CYS A 116 7.34 -0.30 2.14
C CYS A 116 8.80 -0.18 2.61
N PHE A 117 9.12 -0.62 3.84
CA PHE A 117 10.47 -0.57 4.39
C PHE A 117 11.30 -1.85 4.11
N VAL A 118 10.64 -2.99 3.90
CA VAL A 118 11.28 -4.30 3.66
C VAL A 118 12.25 -4.29 2.48
N PRO A 119 11.93 -3.70 1.30
CA PRO A 119 12.86 -3.50 0.20
C PRO A 119 14.23 -2.93 0.60
N PHE A 120 14.24 -1.95 1.51
CA PHE A 120 15.45 -1.23 1.89
C PHE A 120 16.27 -2.04 2.89
N ALA A 121 15.60 -2.67 3.86
CA ALA A 121 16.25 -3.61 4.78
C ALA A 121 16.90 -4.77 4.01
N TYR A 122 16.16 -5.38 3.07
CA TYR A 122 16.68 -6.44 2.20
C TYR A 122 17.94 -5.99 1.46
N ARG A 123 17.90 -4.80 0.85
CA ARG A 123 19.05 -4.25 0.10
C ARG A 123 20.23 -3.93 0.99
N TYR A 124 19.99 -3.38 2.18
CA TYR A 124 21.05 -3.09 3.15
C TYR A 124 21.81 -4.37 3.49
N PHE A 125 21.11 -5.41 3.91
CA PHE A 125 21.73 -6.69 4.24
C PHE A 125 22.39 -7.36 3.02
N HIS A 126 21.81 -7.23 1.83
CA HIS A 126 22.40 -7.81 0.61
C HIS A 126 23.64 -7.06 0.13
N ILE A 127 23.66 -5.73 0.15
CA ILE A 127 24.75 -4.90 -0.41
C ILE A 127 25.84 -4.65 0.64
N VAL A 128 25.45 -4.20 1.84
CA VAL A 128 26.40 -3.78 2.88
C VAL A 128 26.94 -4.99 3.63
N TRP A 129 26.08 -5.94 3.99
CA TRP A 129 26.48 -7.15 4.74
C TRP A 129 26.74 -8.36 3.85
N GLN A 130 26.59 -8.21 2.52
CA GLN A 130 26.79 -9.30 1.55
C GLN A 130 26.03 -10.59 1.90
N THR A 131 24.87 -10.45 2.55
CA THR A 131 24.09 -11.59 3.03
C THR A 131 23.26 -12.20 1.89
N ASN A 132 23.43 -13.50 1.67
CA ASN A 132 22.57 -14.26 0.78
C ASN A 132 21.24 -14.62 1.47
N PHE A 133 20.13 -14.09 0.94
CA PHE A 133 18.79 -14.36 1.44
C PHE A 133 18.21 -15.64 0.84
N ASN A 134 18.27 -16.72 1.63
CA ASN A 134 17.42 -17.89 1.41
C ASN A 134 15.94 -17.54 1.72
N LYS A 135 15.02 -18.48 1.44
CA LYS A 135 13.57 -18.24 1.66
C LYS A 135 13.25 -17.97 3.14
N LEU A 136 13.90 -18.68 4.06
CA LEU A 136 13.69 -18.54 5.50
C LEU A 136 14.12 -17.16 6.02
N LYS A 137 15.33 -16.68 5.70
CA LYS A 137 15.81 -15.35 6.10
C LYS A 137 14.91 -14.25 5.58
N PHE A 138 14.40 -14.39 4.35
CA PHE A 138 13.45 -13.42 3.79
C PHE A 138 12.11 -13.47 4.53
N PHE A 139 11.61 -14.66 4.85
CA PHE A 139 10.39 -14.79 5.65
C PHE A 139 10.53 -14.20 7.05
N VAL A 140 11.65 -14.43 7.74
CA VAL A 140 11.95 -13.81 9.04
C VAL A 140 11.99 -12.28 8.91
N LEU A 141 12.60 -11.75 7.85
CA LEU A 141 12.59 -10.31 7.59
C LEU A 141 11.15 -9.77 7.43
N LEU A 142 10.29 -10.48 6.70
CA LEU A 142 8.87 -10.12 6.59
C LEU A 142 8.18 -10.15 7.95
N LEU A 143 8.38 -11.20 8.75
CA LEU A 143 7.77 -11.31 10.08
C LEU A 143 8.15 -10.14 10.99
N VAL A 144 9.42 -9.73 11.01
CA VAL A 144 9.88 -8.59 11.83
C VAL A 144 9.14 -7.30 11.47
N TYR A 145 8.94 -7.03 10.17
CA TYR A 145 8.27 -5.80 9.73
C TYR A 145 6.74 -5.88 9.82
N LEU A 146 6.15 -7.04 9.54
CA LEU A 146 4.69 -7.19 9.43
C LEU A 146 4.01 -7.58 10.74
N SER A 147 4.73 -8.20 11.69
CA SER A 147 4.12 -8.62 12.96
C SER A 147 3.52 -7.48 13.78
N PRO A 148 4.15 -6.29 13.93
CA PRO A 148 3.57 -5.24 14.76
C PRO A 148 2.26 -4.72 14.18
N THR A 149 2.22 -4.53 12.86
CA THR A 149 1.02 -4.08 12.14
C THR A 149 -0.07 -5.13 12.07
N THR A 150 0.29 -6.41 11.94
CA THR A 150 -0.68 -7.51 11.92
C THR A 150 -1.36 -7.68 13.28
N ILE A 151 -0.62 -7.52 14.38
CA ILE A 151 -1.21 -7.54 15.73
C ILE A 151 -2.26 -6.44 15.85
N VAL A 152 -1.91 -5.20 15.51
CA VAL A 152 -2.84 -4.05 15.55
C VAL A 152 -4.06 -4.26 14.66
N ALA A 153 -3.83 -4.72 13.42
CA ALA A 153 -4.87 -4.95 12.43
C ALA A 153 -5.90 -6.01 12.83
N ILE A 154 -5.52 -6.96 13.68
CA ILE A 154 -6.43 -7.97 14.21
C ILE A 154 -7.08 -7.47 15.51
N THR A 155 -6.28 -6.93 16.42
CA THR A 155 -6.77 -6.53 17.75
C THR A 155 -7.78 -5.39 17.69
N LEU A 156 -7.52 -4.30 16.95
CA LEU A 156 -8.45 -3.16 16.93
C LEU A 156 -9.83 -3.53 16.38
N PRO A 157 -9.95 -4.26 15.27
CA PRO A 157 -11.26 -4.62 14.72
C PRO A 157 -12.00 -5.66 15.57
N VAL A 158 -11.30 -6.60 16.19
CA VAL A 158 -11.91 -7.54 17.16
C VAL A 158 -12.49 -6.78 18.34
N ILE A 159 -11.74 -5.83 18.90
CA ILE A 159 -12.24 -5.00 19.99
C ILE A 159 -13.45 -4.19 19.52
N ALA A 160 -13.36 -3.52 18.36
CA ALA A 160 -14.45 -2.74 17.80
C ALA A 160 -15.73 -3.57 17.57
N ALA A 161 -15.59 -4.83 17.14
CA ALA A 161 -16.71 -5.78 17.06
C ALA A 161 -17.34 -6.03 18.44
N THR A 162 -16.52 -6.29 19.46
CA THR A 162 -17.00 -6.64 20.81
C THR A 162 -17.63 -5.47 21.55
N THR A 163 -17.20 -4.24 21.29
CA THR A 163 -17.71 -3.03 21.96
C THR A 163 -18.65 -2.22 21.08
N TYR A 164 -19.14 -2.80 19.98
CA TYR A 164 -19.88 -2.08 18.97
C TYR A 164 -21.11 -1.37 19.54
N ASP A 165 -21.96 -2.10 20.26
CA ASP A 165 -23.24 -1.58 20.76
C ASP A 165 -23.03 -0.42 21.75
N ASP A 166 -22.05 -0.53 22.64
CA ASP A 166 -21.73 0.51 23.62
C ASP A 166 -21.15 1.75 22.95
N MET A 167 -20.26 1.56 21.97
CA MET A 167 -19.68 2.67 21.22
C MET A 167 -20.72 3.35 20.32
N VAL A 168 -21.67 2.60 19.73
CA VAL A 168 -22.77 3.18 18.95
C VAL A 168 -23.71 3.99 19.84
N LYS A 169 -24.04 3.54 21.05
CA LYS A 169 -24.83 4.34 22.01
C LYS A 169 -24.17 5.69 22.31
N PHE A 170 -22.84 5.71 22.41
CA PHE A 170 -22.11 6.95 22.66
C PHE A 170 -22.08 7.86 21.43
N VAL A 171 -21.68 7.33 20.27
CA VAL A 171 -21.53 8.10 19.02
C VAL A 171 -22.91 8.57 18.51
N GLY A 172 -23.96 7.78 18.75
CA GLY A 172 -25.32 7.99 18.30
C GLY A 172 -25.72 6.99 17.21
N GLU A 173 -27.01 6.69 17.15
CA GLU A 173 -27.59 5.88 16.07
C GLU A 173 -27.50 6.62 14.72
N ARG A 174 -27.38 5.86 13.63
CA ARG A 174 -27.28 6.43 12.28
C ARG A 174 -28.70 6.56 11.69
N ASN A 175 -28.91 7.60 10.88
CA ASN A 175 -30.13 7.72 10.07
C ASN A 175 -30.26 6.54 9.08
N ASP A 176 -31.46 5.99 8.93
CA ASP A 176 -31.82 4.76 8.17
C ASP A 176 -31.47 4.76 6.66
N GLY A 177 -30.84 5.81 6.13
CA GLY A 177 -30.53 5.97 4.70
C GLY A 177 -29.07 5.77 4.31
N CYS A 178 -28.15 5.56 5.26
CA CYS A 178 -26.72 5.50 4.96
C CYS A 178 -26.10 4.14 5.34
N LEU A 179 -25.00 3.78 4.65
CA LEU A 179 -24.21 2.56 4.89
C LEU A 179 -23.81 2.38 6.36
N ARG A 180 -23.52 1.17 6.80
CA ARG A 180 -23.10 0.94 8.19
C ARG A 180 -21.73 1.55 8.48
N ARG A 181 -21.57 2.05 9.70
CA ARG A 181 -20.30 2.58 10.24
C ARG A 181 -19.88 1.77 11.44
N VAL A 182 -18.58 1.67 11.67
CA VAL A 182 -17.99 0.98 12.83
C VAL A 182 -17.16 1.97 13.62
N PRO A 183 -17.60 2.37 14.83
CA PRO A 183 -16.77 3.15 15.72
C PRO A 183 -15.62 2.27 16.26
N PHE A 184 -14.41 2.82 16.26
CA PHE A 184 -13.31 2.19 16.97
C PHE A 184 -13.50 2.35 18.47
N TYR A 185 -13.05 1.35 19.21
CA TYR A 185 -12.99 1.44 20.66
C TYR A 185 -12.02 2.51 21.12
N ASP A 186 -12.44 3.29 22.11
CA ASP A 186 -11.64 4.32 22.75
C ASP A 186 -11.75 4.20 24.27
N TRP A 187 -10.62 3.85 24.92
CA TRP A 187 -10.56 3.63 26.37
C TRP A 187 -10.82 4.89 27.18
N ARG A 188 -10.75 6.09 26.58
CA ARG A 188 -11.06 7.35 27.26
C ARG A 188 -12.56 7.49 27.53
N PHE A 189 -13.39 6.91 26.66
CA PHE A 189 -14.85 7.00 26.74
C PHE A 189 -15.48 5.71 27.29
N LEU A 190 -14.88 4.55 27.04
CA LEU A 190 -15.38 3.25 27.53
C LEU A 190 -14.27 2.47 28.28
N PRO A 191 -13.89 2.85 29.50
CA PRO A 191 -12.78 2.23 30.25
C PRO A 191 -13.16 0.88 30.89
N VAL A 192 -13.66 -0.06 30.09
CA VAL A 192 -14.07 -1.40 30.56
C VAL A 192 -12.91 -2.39 30.42
N GLU A 193 -12.57 -3.09 31.51
CA GLU A 193 -11.56 -4.15 31.50
C GLU A 193 -12.16 -5.50 31.08
N PRO A 194 -11.43 -6.39 30.39
CA PRO A 194 -10.00 -6.28 30.01
C PRO A 194 -9.74 -5.47 28.72
N THR A 195 -10.79 -4.96 28.09
CA THR A 195 -10.73 -4.32 26.76
C THR A 195 -9.86 -3.07 26.74
N ALA A 196 -9.95 -2.24 27.78
CA ALA A 196 -9.13 -1.04 27.93
C ALA A 196 -7.63 -1.38 27.95
N SER A 197 -7.24 -2.38 28.74
CA SER A 197 -5.85 -2.85 28.80
C SER A 197 -5.37 -3.41 27.45
N ILE A 198 -6.20 -4.24 26.77
CA ILE A 198 -5.84 -4.81 25.48
C ILE A 198 -5.67 -3.70 24.43
N ALA A 199 -6.61 -2.74 24.38
CA ALA A 199 -6.54 -1.62 23.45
C ALA A 199 -5.28 -0.79 23.70
N LYS A 200 -5.02 -0.38 24.96
CA LYS A 200 -3.81 0.37 25.33
C LYS A 200 -2.53 -0.36 24.94
N ASN A 201 -2.46 -1.67 25.21
CA ASN A 201 -1.29 -2.48 24.87
C ASN A 201 -1.12 -2.66 23.35
N SER A 202 -2.21 -2.64 22.58
CA SER A 202 -2.17 -2.71 21.11
C SER A 202 -1.51 -1.48 20.46
N TYR A 203 -1.39 -0.35 21.17
CA TYR A 203 -0.66 0.82 20.66
C TYR A 203 0.86 0.65 20.67
N TYR A 204 1.44 -0.16 21.56
CA TYR A 204 2.90 -0.31 21.63
C TYR A 204 3.50 -0.90 20.34
N PRO A 205 2.92 -1.95 19.72
CA PRO A 205 3.36 -2.39 18.39
C PRO A 205 3.28 -1.30 17.32
N LEU A 206 2.28 -0.42 17.36
CA LEU A 206 2.19 0.70 16.42
C LEU A 206 3.32 1.71 16.63
N LEU A 207 3.65 2.04 17.88
CA LEU A 207 4.77 2.92 18.22
C LEU A 207 6.11 2.38 17.70
N LEU A 208 6.32 1.07 17.74
CA LEU A 208 7.52 0.44 17.18
C LEU A 208 7.69 0.77 15.69
N THR A 209 6.58 0.86 14.94
CA THR A 209 6.62 1.17 13.51
C THR A 209 7.03 2.61 13.19
N LEU A 210 6.90 3.54 14.15
CA LEU A 210 7.41 4.91 14.03
C LEU A 210 8.95 4.96 13.94
N LEU A 211 9.63 3.88 14.32
CA LEU A 211 11.08 3.75 14.17
C LEU A 211 11.49 3.41 12.73
N PHE A 212 10.59 2.85 11.92
CA PHE A 212 10.93 2.36 10.57
C PHE A 212 11.44 3.46 9.62
N PRO A 213 10.87 4.69 9.59
CA PRO A 213 11.44 5.79 8.81
C PRO A 213 12.88 6.16 9.20
N PHE A 214 13.23 6.12 10.48
CA PHE A 214 14.60 6.41 10.93
C PHE A 214 15.57 5.29 10.51
N VAL A 215 15.14 4.03 10.67
CA VAL A 215 15.90 2.86 10.20
C VAL A 215 16.08 2.90 8.68
N LEU A 216 15.05 3.33 7.93
CA LEU A 216 15.13 3.54 6.48
C LEU A 216 16.21 4.56 6.12
N CYS A 217 16.21 5.73 6.76
CA CYS A 217 17.23 6.76 6.53
C CYS A 217 18.64 6.21 6.79
N TYR A 218 18.83 5.49 7.89
CA TYR A 218 20.11 4.83 8.19
C TYR A 218 20.52 3.85 7.10
N PHE A 219 19.62 2.94 6.69
CA PHE A 219 19.90 1.97 5.62
C PHE A 219 20.24 2.65 4.29
N LEU A 220 19.51 3.69 3.91
CA LEU A 220 19.79 4.45 2.70
C LEU A 220 21.19 5.04 2.73
N ILE A 221 21.54 5.78 3.79
CA ILE A 221 22.87 6.39 3.94
C ILE A 221 23.97 5.33 3.80
N ARG A 222 23.84 4.19 4.50
CA ARG A 222 24.85 3.12 4.45
C ARG A 222 24.93 2.45 3.08
N ILE A 223 23.79 2.24 2.40
CA ILE A 223 23.77 1.70 1.03
C ILE A 223 24.47 2.67 0.08
N PHE A 224 24.18 3.97 0.16
CA PHE A 224 24.83 4.99 -0.68
C PHE A 224 26.34 5.07 -0.45
N GLN A 225 26.77 5.08 0.82
CA GLN A 225 28.19 5.08 1.17
C GLN A 225 28.90 3.87 0.56
N LYS A 226 28.34 2.66 0.78
CA LYS A 226 28.93 1.43 0.26
C LYS A 226 28.97 1.39 -1.26
N LEU A 227 27.90 1.81 -1.91
CA LEU A 227 27.82 1.83 -3.37
C LEU A 227 28.81 2.84 -3.97
N ASN A 228 28.99 4.01 -3.34
CA ASN A 228 30.00 4.99 -3.77
C ASN A 228 31.43 4.50 -3.59
N GLU A 229 31.72 3.75 -2.52
CA GLU A 229 33.02 3.10 -2.33
C GLU A 229 33.30 2.06 -3.42
N ASP A 230 32.31 1.22 -3.74
CA ASP A 230 32.44 0.18 -4.76
C ASP A 230 32.57 0.79 -6.17
N VAL A 231 31.88 1.91 -6.44
CA VAL A 231 32.01 2.68 -7.69
C VAL A 231 33.45 3.13 -7.92
N LYS A 232 34.11 3.68 -6.88
CA LYS A 232 35.51 4.14 -6.97
C LYS A 232 36.50 3.03 -7.34
N LYS A 233 36.14 1.76 -7.09
CA LYS A 233 36.99 0.58 -7.33
C LYS A 233 36.67 -0.15 -8.63
N SER A 234 35.66 0.28 -9.39
CA SER A 234 35.06 -0.53 -10.47
C SER A 234 35.36 0.01 -11.88
N SER A 235 35.23 -0.86 -12.89
CA SER A 235 35.40 -0.51 -14.31
C SER A 235 34.30 0.43 -14.82
N ILE A 236 34.53 1.12 -15.95
CA ILE A 236 33.59 2.08 -16.57
C ILE A 236 32.20 1.46 -16.83
N ALA A 237 32.13 0.18 -17.20
CA ALA A 237 30.87 -0.53 -17.41
C ALA A 237 30.13 -0.81 -16.09
N ALA A 238 30.86 -1.22 -15.05
CA ALA A 238 30.31 -1.43 -13.71
C ALA A 238 29.81 -0.11 -13.10
N HIS A 239 30.52 1.00 -13.34
CA HIS A 239 30.12 2.35 -12.92
C HIS A 239 28.76 2.78 -13.51
N ARG A 240 28.50 2.52 -14.79
CA ARG A 240 27.19 2.85 -15.42
C ARG A 240 26.05 2.04 -14.83
N MET A 241 26.28 0.75 -14.55
CA MET A 241 25.30 -0.13 -13.94
C MET A 241 25.01 0.28 -12.48
N GLN A 242 26.05 0.57 -11.70
CA GLN A 242 25.90 1.02 -10.31
C GLN A 242 25.18 2.35 -10.23
N ARG A 243 25.48 3.34 -11.08
CA ARG A 243 24.73 4.61 -11.14
C ARG A 243 23.24 4.40 -11.40
N GLN A 244 22.88 3.44 -12.25
CA GLN A 244 21.47 3.11 -12.51
C GLN A 244 20.80 2.51 -11.26
N ILE A 245 21.51 1.64 -10.54
CA ILE A 245 21.05 1.06 -9.27
C ILE A 245 20.86 2.17 -8.23
N THR A 246 21.83 3.08 -8.08
CA THR A 246 21.77 4.26 -7.19
C THR A 246 20.56 5.12 -7.48
N LEU A 247 20.35 5.52 -8.74
CA LEU A 247 19.22 6.39 -9.12
C LEU A 247 17.86 5.70 -8.89
N THR A 248 17.77 4.40 -9.19
CA THR A 248 16.56 3.62 -8.93
C THR A 248 16.28 3.52 -7.43
N LEU A 249 17.32 3.32 -6.61
CA LEU A 249 17.26 3.30 -5.15
C LEU A 249 16.75 4.62 -4.58
N THR A 250 17.33 5.75 -5.00
CA THR A 250 16.89 7.09 -4.56
C THR A 250 15.43 7.30 -4.90
N ALA A 251 15.04 7.07 -6.15
CA ALA A 251 13.67 7.31 -6.58
C ALA A 251 12.65 6.40 -5.88
N GLN A 252 12.99 5.15 -5.58
CA GLN A 252 12.12 4.26 -4.81
C GLN A 252 12.03 4.66 -3.33
N SER A 253 13.06 5.30 -2.76
CA SER A 253 13.04 5.77 -1.37
C SER A 253 12.16 6.99 -1.13
N VAL A 254 11.85 7.74 -2.19
CA VAL A 254 10.98 8.92 -2.10
C VAL A 254 9.55 8.54 -1.73
N VAL A 255 9.05 7.41 -2.25
CA VAL A 255 7.67 6.97 -2.03
C VAL A 255 7.34 6.74 -0.55
N PRO A 256 8.06 5.89 0.21
CA PRO A 256 7.78 5.72 1.64
C PRO A 256 8.00 7.00 2.45
N ILE A 257 8.92 7.88 2.06
CA ILE A 257 9.13 9.13 2.79
C ILE A 257 7.90 10.06 2.62
N ILE A 258 7.46 10.26 1.37
CA ILE A 258 6.37 11.20 1.06
C ILE A 258 5.00 10.66 1.44
N PHE A 259 4.70 9.39 1.13
CA PHE A 259 3.36 8.83 1.28
C PHE A 259 3.14 8.08 2.60
N VAL A 260 4.22 7.79 3.34
CA VAL A 260 4.13 7.01 4.58
C VAL A 260 4.68 7.80 5.77
N ALA A 261 5.96 8.17 5.76
CA ALA A 261 6.60 8.80 6.91
C ALA A 261 6.03 10.20 7.21
N LEU A 262 5.96 11.09 6.22
CA LEU A 262 5.44 12.45 6.43
C LEU A 262 3.98 12.47 6.90
N PRO A 263 3.03 11.76 6.28
CA PRO A 263 1.65 11.69 6.76
C PRO A 263 1.54 11.07 8.16
N CYS A 264 2.38 10.08 8.47
CA CYS A 264 2.43 9.45 9.79
C CYS A 264 2.88 10.42 10.89
N PHE A 265 3.92 11.22 10.64
CA PHE A 265 4.32 12.29 11.57
C PHE A 265 3.26 13.38 11.68
N TYR A 266 2.63 13.75 10.56
CA TYR A 266 1.56 14.75 10.53
C TYR A 266 0.36 14.33 11.40
N VAL A 267 -0.13 13.10 11.26
CA VAL A 267 -1.25 12.60 12.09
C VAL A 267 -0.84 12.48 13.56
N SER A 268 0.35 11.98 13.85
CA SER A 268 0.84 11.84 15.23
C SER A 268 0.94 13.19 15.94
N TYR A 269 1.49 14.21 15.26
CA TYR A 269 1.60 15.57 15.81
C TYR A 269 0.24 16.19 16.09
N ASN A 270 -0.69 16.13 15.13
CA ASN A 270 -2.01 16.75 15.23
C ASN A 270 -2.92 16.06 16.26
N LEU A 271 -2.84 14.73 16.38
CA LEU A 271 -3.55 13.99 17.42
C LEU A 271 -3.04 14.33 18.83
N THR A 272 -1.74 14.55 18.99
CA THR A 272 -1.13 14.87 20.30
C THR A 272 -1.44 16.30 20.75
N HIS A 273 -1.53 17.25 19.82
CA HIS A 273 -1.74 18.67 20.12
C HIS A 273 -3.20 19.13 19.99
N ASP A 274 -4.13 18.21 19.76
CA ASP A 274 -5.55 18.48 19.56
C ASP A 274 -5.82 19.54 18.48
N ARG A 275 -5.17 19.40 17.32
CA ARG A 275 -5.33 20.32 16.18
C ARG A 275 -5.73 19.54 14.95
N ASN A 276 -6.74 20.01 14.21
CA ASN A 276 -7.10 19.51 12.88
C ASN A 276 -7.14 17.96 12.76
N LYS A 277 -7.59 17.24 13.81
CA LYS A 277 -7.49 15.78 13.92
C LYS A 277 -8.11 15.05 12.71
N VAL A 278 -9.28 15.51 12.26
CA VAL A 278 -10.03 14.94 11.12
C VAL A 278 -9.19 14.98 9.86
N ASN A 279 -8.71 16.18 9.50
CA ASN A 279 -7.90 16.38 8.31
C ASN A 279 -6.60 15.57 8.39
N ALA A 280 -6.00 15.48 9.57
CA ALA A 280 -4.78 14.72 9.77
C ALA A 280 -4.97 13.22 9.54
N LEU A 281 -6.06 12.65 10.06
CA LEU A 281 -6.42 11.26 9.86
C LEU A 281 -6.75 10.95 8.39
N GLN A 282 -7.52 11.83 7.74
CA GLN A 282 -7.86 11.70 6.32
C GLN A 282 -6.62 11.78 5.43
N VAL A 283 -5.70 12.72 5.68
CA VAL A 283 -4.43 12.83 4.93
C VAL A 283 -3.59 11.56 5.08
N PHE A 284 -3.49 11.01 6.29
CA PHE A 284 -2.77 9.77 6.55
C PHE A 284 -3.36 8.59 5.78
N CYS A 285 -4.66 8.31 5.95
CA CYS A 285 -5.31 7.18 5.30
C CYS A 285 -5.34 7.33 3.77
N ASN A 286 -5.60 8.52 3.24
CA ASN A 286 -5.58 8.76 1.79
C ASN A 286 -4.17 8.56 1.20
N SER A 287 -3.13 8.97 1.92
CA SER A 287 -1.74 8.77 1.49
C SER A 287 -1.40 7.28 1.42
N LEU A 288 -1.82 6.50 2.42
CA LEU A 288 -1.65 5.04 2.42
C LEU A 288 -2.43 4.36 1.30
N SER A 289 -3.63 4.83 0.99
CA SER A 289 -4.45 4.30 -0.11
C SER A 289 -3.81 4.48 -1.49
N LEU A 290 -2.93 5.47 -1.64
CA LEU A 290 -2.18 5.72 -2.89
C LEU A 290 -0.93 4.85 -3.03
N VAL A 291 -0.37 4.33 -1.94
CA VAL A 291 0.86 3.52 -1.98
C VAL A 291 0.76 2.32 -2.93
N PRO A 292 -0.32 1.50 -2.90
CA PRO A 292 -0.51 0.39 -3.84
C PRO A 292 -0.51 0.76 -5.31
N LEU A 293 -0.78 2.02 -5.66
CA LEU A 293 -0.74 2.53 -7.04
C LEU A 293 0.65 3.07 -7.39
N ILE A 294 1.22 3.90 -6.51
CA ILE A 294 2.47 4.60 -6.77
C ILE A 294 3.65 3.62 -6.80
N ASN A 295 3.67 2.61 -5.92
CA ASN A 295 4.72 1.59 -5.85
C ASN A 295 4.94 0.85 -7.18
N PRO A 296 3.91 0.22 -7.79
CA PRO A 296 4.10 -0.51 -9.03
C PRO A 296 4.39 0.41 -10.21
N ILE A 297 3.76 1.58 -10.31
CA ILE A 297 4.04 2.56 -11.37
C ILE A 297 5.50 3.00 -11.32
N THR A 298 5.96 3.41 -10.13
CA THR A 298 7.35 3.84 -9.92
C THR A 298 8.33 2.74 -10.29
N THR A 299 8.05 1.50 -9.88
CA THR A 299 8.89 0.35 -10.22
C THR A 299 8.93 0.07 -11.73
N ILE A 300 7.79 0.12 -12.42
CA ILE A 300 7.71 -0.07 -13.87
C ILE A 300 8.50 1.00 -14.62
N LEU A 301 8.38 2.27 -14.21
CA LEU A 301 9.02 3.40 -14.87
C LEU A 301 10.54 3.43 -14.67
N LEU A 302 11.02 3.08 -13.47
CA LEU A 302 12.44 3.12 -13.14
C LEU A 302 13.22 1.90 -13.65
N VAL A 303 12.61 0.72 -13.68
CA VAL A 303 13.28 -0.48 -14.19
C VAL A 303 13.25 -0.49 -15.71
N LYS A 304 14.40 -0.16 -16.31
CA LYS A 304 14.59 -0.03 -17.78
C LYS A 304 13.99 -1.20 -18.58
N ASN A 305 14.17 -2.44 -18.12
CA ASN A 305 13.65 -3.62 -18.81
C ASN A 305 12.11 -3.66 -18.82
N TYR A 306 11.47 -3.23 -17.74
CA TYR A 306 10.02 -3.20 -17.62
C TYR A 306 9.43 -2.12 -18.52
N ARG A 307 9.95 -0.88 -18.42
CA ARG A 307 9.56 0.24 -19.27
C ARG A 307 9.75 -0.07 -20.76
N ASN A 308 10.88 -0.66 -21.15
CA ASN A 308 11.15 -1.01 -22.55
C ASN A 308 10.22 -2.12 -23.04
N ALA A 309 9.85 -3.08 -22.21
CA ALA A 309 8.89 -4.12 -22.58
C ALA A 309 7.50 -3.53 -22.87
N ILE A 310 7.06 -2.56 -22.08
CA ILE A 310 5.80 -1.84 -22.31
C ILE A 310 5.89 -1.01 -23.59
N ARG A 311 6.95 -0.19 -23.74
CA ARG A 311 7.13 0.68 -24.91
C ARG A 311 7.12 -0.11 -26.22
N ARG A 312 7.84 -1.24 -26.27
CA ARG A 312 7.83 -2.13 -27.44
C ARG A 312 6.42 -2.62 -27.78
N ARG A 313 5.62 -3.05 -26.80
CA ARG A 313 4.24 -3.51 -27.03
C ARG A 313 3.33 -2.39 -27.55
N ILE A 314 3.52 -1.15 -27.10
CA ILE A 314 2.77 0.01 -27.58
C ILE A 314 3.19 0.36 -29.02
N ASP A 315 4.50 0.36 -29.32
CA ASP A 315 5.03 0.69 -30.64
C ASP A 315 4.65 -0.37 -31.69
N PHE A 316 4.68 -1.68 -31.36
CA PHE A 316 4.19 -2.75 -32.24
C PHE A 316 2.69 -2.64 -32.54
N ARG A 317 1.90 -2.02 -31.64
CA ARG A 317 0.46 -1.77 -31.87
C ARG A 317 0.24 -0.57 -32.80
N LYS A 318 1.15 0.40 -32.80
CA LYS A 318 1.15 1.54 -33.75
C LYS A 318 1.60 1.16 -35.16
N GLY A 319 2.46 0.14 -35.30
CA GLY A 319 2.92 -0.39 -36.60
C GLY A 319 1.93 -1.32 -37.33
N ARG A 320 0.76 -1.64 -36.75
CA ARG A 320 -0.33 -2.40 -37.38
C ARG A 320 -1.50 -1.50 -37.78
N ARG A 321 -1.25 -0.41 -38.50
CA ARG A 321 -2.28 0.12 -39.41
C ARG A 321 -2.26 -0.76 -40.66
N PRO A 322 -3.39 -1.32 -41.12
CA PRO A 322 -3.41 -1.98 -42.42
C PRO A 322 -3.15 -0.89 -43.47
N THR A 323 -2.00 -0.93 -44.12
CA THR A 323 -1.84 -0.25 -45.40
C THR A 323 -2.72 -1.02 -46.39
N ALA A 324 -3.99 -0.65 -46.45
CA ALA A 324 -4.75 -0.81 -47.66
C ALA A 324 -4.07 0.06 -48.74
N THR A 325 -4.03 -0.46 -49.98
CA THR A 325 -3.50 0.18 -51.20
C THR A 325 -1.98 0.10 -51.31
N SER A 326 -1.38 -0.78 -52.12
CA SER A 326 -1.42 -0.82 -53.59
C SER A 326 -1.16 -2.27 -54.06
N LEU A 327 -2.17 -3.07 -54.44
CA LEU A 327 -2.67 -3.20 -55.82
C LEU A 327 -2.36 -1.99 -56.71
N TYR A 328 -1.25 -2.04 -57.46
CA TYR A 328 -1.09 -1.58 -58.84
C TYR A 328 0.36 -1.81 -59.29
N MET A 329 0.49 -2.45 -60.45
CA MET A 329 1.70 -2.62 -61.29
C MET A 329 2.79 -3.53 -60.69
N THR A 330 3.16 -4.64 -61.31
CA THR A 330 3.51 -4.78 -62.73
C THR A 330 3.16 -6.16 -63.28
N SER A 331 2.18 -6.24 -64.17
CA SER A 331 2.27 -7.15 -65.31
C SER A 331 3.20 -6.50 -66.33
N LYS A 332 4.37 -7.09 -66.47
CA LYS A 332 5.24 -7.01 -67.65
C LYS A 332 6.38 -7.99 -67.39
N ILE A 333 6.31 -9.15 -68.04
CA ILE A 333 7.40 -9.98 -68.59
C ILE A 333 6.74 -11.27 -69.11
N GLY A 334 6.98 -11.59 -70.38
CA GLY A 334 6.37 -12.68 -71.17
C GLY A 334 5.76 -12.09 -72.45
N ALA A 335 6.51 -11.82 -73.53
CA ALA A 335 7.29 -12.76 -74.35
C ALA A 335 6.40 -13.87 -74.93
#